data_AF-A0A0G0Y964-F1
#
_entry.id   AF-A0A0G0Y964-F1
#
_cell.length_a   1.000
_cell.length_b   1.000
_cell.length_c   1.000
_cell.angle_alpha   90.00
_cell.angle_beta   90.00
_cell.angle_gamma   90.00
#
_symmetry.space_group_name_H-M   'P 1'
#
loop_
_entity.id
_entity.type
_entity.pdbx_description
1 polymer ?
#
loop_
_entity_poly.entity_id
_entity_poly.type
_entity_poly.pdbx_seq_one_letter_code
_entity_poly.pdbx_strand_id
1 'polypeptide(L)'
;MRKGFGALFFIIAVFFIAAPFAFYIASLRNSSEVKGVSTPGYPKGFSVVVNSSQGTWDLYQYGCADLDECRKSLFSGKKVSLTSGGADKSYTLPFVVAPGSQDVSYVKFFVKPGWGSAQRIFSIDMGSFPGMENAEFEAEGKKVNALIIPVKAFEDSHFTAGSFSD
;
A
#
# COMPACT_ATOMS: atom_id res chain seq x y z
N MET A 1 8.43 59.82 -32.19
CA MET A 1 7.61 58.77 -31.55
C MET A 1 8.41 57.47 -31.49
N ARG A 2 9.10 57.14 -30.37
CA ARG A 2 9.87 55.88 -30.29
C ARG A 2 10.29 55.44 -28.87
N LYS A 3 9.46 55.68 -27.85
CA LYS A 3 9.76 55.28 -26.46
C LYS A 3 8.79 54.24 -25.85
N GLY A 4 7.69 53.89 -26.52
CA GLY A 4 6.66 52.97 -26.00
C GLY A 4 6.85 51.49 -26.33
N PHE A 5 7.61 51.15 -27.39
CA PHE A 5 7.66 49.76 -27.88
C PHE A 5 8.64 48.88 -27.09
N GLY A 6 9.74 49.45 -26.58
CA GLY A 6 10.71 48.71 -25.78
C GLY A 6 10.17 48.30 -24.41
N ALA A 7 9.46 49.22 -23.73
CA ALA A 7 8.85 48.94 -22.43
C ALA A 7 7.80 47.82 -22.50
N LEU A 8 6.99 47.80 -23.57
CA LEU A 8 6.00 46.75 -23.80
C LEU A 8 6.66 45.38 -24.00
N PHE A 9 7.75 45.32 -24.77
CA PHE A 9 8.53 44.09 -25.00
C PHE A 9 9.15 43.54 -23.71
N PHE A 10 9.67 44.42 -22.85
CA PHE A 10 10.22 44.03 -21.56
C PHE A 10 9.13 43.50 -20.61
N ILE A 11 7.94 44.09 -20.59
CA ILE A 11 6.82 43.61 -19.75
C ILE A 11 6.37 42.22 -20.21
N ILE A 12 6.24 42.01 -21.53
CA ILE A 12 5.87 40.71 -22.09
C ILE A 12 6.97 39.67 -21.78
N ALA A 13 8.23 40.00 -22.00
CA ALA A 13 9.35 39.09 -21.72
C ALA A 13 9.42 38.69 -20.23
N VAL A 14 9.25 39.66 -19.31
CA VAL A 14 9.21 39.38 -17.87
C VAL A 14 8.02 38.49 -17.51
N PHE A 15 6.85 38.70 -18.12
CA PHE A 15 5.67 37.87 -17.85
C PHE A 15 5.87 36.42 -18.30
N PHE A 16 6.45 36.20 -19.48
CA PHE A 16 6.73 34.84 -19.99
C PHE A 16 7.89 34.14 -19.28
N ILE A 17 8.82 34.89 -18.68
CA ILE A 17 9.88 34.31 -17.83
C ILE A 17 9.35 34.05 -16.42
N ALA A 18 8.52 34.93 -15.85
CA ALA A 18 8.06 34.78 -14.47
C ALA A 18 6.90 33.79 -14.32
N ALA A 19 5.99 33.70 -15.30
CA ALA A 19 4.81 32.85 -15.23
C ALA A 19 5.13 31.34 -15.05
N PRO A 20 6.10 30.74 -15.77
CA PRO A 20 6.46 29.34 -15.58
C PRO A 20 7.01 29.05 -14.18
N PHE A 21 7.81 29.96 -13.63
CA PHE A 21 8.39 29.81 -12.29
C PHE A 21 7.35 30.04 -11.20
N ALA A 22 6.46 31.02 -11.37
CA ALA A 22 5.34 31.25 -10.45
C ALA A 22 4.37 30.04 -10.45
N PHE A 23 4.07 29.48 -11.63
CA PHE A 23 3.27 28.26 -11.76
C PHE A 23 3.97 27.06 -11.13
N TYR A 24 5.28 26.89 -11.35
CA TYR A 24 6.06 25.80 -10.77
C TYR A 24 6.12 25.87 -9.24
N ILE A 25 6.33 27.06 -8.67
CA ILE A 25 6.33 27.27 -7.21
C ILE A 25 4.93 27.06 -6.62
N ALA A 26 3.87 27.50 -7.32
CA ALA A 26 2.49 27.25 -6.91
C ALA A 26 2.14 25.75 -6.98
N SER A 27 2.63 25.03 -7.99
CA SER A 27 2.52 23.57 -8.13
C SER A 27 3.23 22.82 -7.00
N LEU A 28 4.43 23.25 -6.61
CA LEU A 28 5.15 22.66 -5.48
C LEU A 28 4.43 22.87 -4.14
N ARG A 29 3.81 24.04 -3.92
CA ARG A 29 2.97 24.29 -2.73
C ARG A 29 1.65 23.54 -2.75
N ASN A 30 1.11 23.30 -3.94
CA ASN A 30 -0.06 22.48 -4.18
C ASN A 30 0.34 21.05 -4.57
N SER A 31 1.44 20.52 -4.02
CA SER A 31 1.61 19.06 -3.91
C SER A 31 0.56 18.57 -2.92
N SER A 32 -0.69 18.67 -3.34
CA SER A 32 -1.77 17.90 -2.80
C SER A 32 -1.32 16.47 -2.98
N GLU A 33 -1.09 15.79 -1.86
CA GLU A 33 -1.44 14.38 -1.73
C GLU A 33 -2.61 14.15 -2.69
N VAL A 34 -2.38 13.28 -3.69
CA VAL A 34 -3.41 12.82 -4.63
C VAL A 34 -4.70 12.73 -3.83
N LYS A 35 -5.73 13.49 -4.23
CA LYS A 35 -7.06 13.48 -3.60
C LYS A 35 -7.59 12.06 -3.74
N GLY A 36 -7.12 11.17 -2.88
CA GLY A 36 -7.69 9.88 -2.63
C GLY A 36 -9.12 10.19 -2.27
N VAL A 37 -10.03 9.47 -2.91
CA VAL A 37 -11.42 9.37 -2.46
C VAL A 37 -11.36 9.33 -0.95
N SER A 38 -11.96 10.33 -0.28
CA SER A 38 -12.25 10.25 1.15
C SER A 38 -13.25 9.11 1.26
N THR A 39 -12.76 7.88 1.29
CA THR A 39 -13.59 6.71 1.42
C THR A 39 -14.26 6.89 2.78
N PRO A 40 -15.61 6.91 2.83
CA PRO A 40 -16.28 6.84 4.12
C PRO A 40 -15.65 5.68 4.88
N GLY A 41 -15.21 5.94 6.11
CA GLY A 41 -14.48 4.98 6.92
C GLY A 41 -15.14 3.61 6.83
N TYR A 42 -14.34 2.57 6.64
CA TYR A 42 -14.87 1.23 6.45
C TYR A 42 -15.60 0.82 7.74
N PRO A 43 -16.90 0.48 7.70
CA PRO A 43 -17.63 0.13 8.92
C PRO A 43 -17.26 -1.26 9.43
N LYS A 44 -16.75 -2.12 8.54
CA LYS A 44 -16.38 -3.50 8.81
C LYS A 44 -15.11 -3.92 8.09
N GLY A 45 -14.48 -4.97 8.58
CA GLY A 45 -13.30 -5.60 7.98
C GLY A 45 -12.02 -5.20 8.69
N PHE A 46 -10.91 -5.18 7.96
CA PHE A 46 -9.63 -4.73 8.52
C PHE A 46 -8.77 -4.02 7.49
N SER A 47 -7.75 -3.33 7.95
CA SER A 47 -6.68 -2.81 7.09
C SER A 47 -5.36 -3.49 7.37
N VAL A 48 -4.58 -3.69 6.31
CA VAL A 48 -3.15 -4.00 6.40
C VAL A 48 -2.38 -2.77 5.97
N VAL A 49 -1.41 -2.36 6.77
CA VAL A 49 -0.54 -1.23 6.46
C VAL A 49 0.75 -1.75 5.84
N VAL A 50 1.25 -1.09 4.81
CA VAL A 50 2.56 -1.36 4.22
C VAL A 50 3.35 -0.05 4.23
N ASN A 51 4.39 0.00 5.04
CA ASN A 51 5.33 1.09 5.13
C ASN A 51 6.59 0.67 4.36
N SER A 52 6.80 1.25 3.18
CA SER A 52 7.94 0.91 2.32
C SER A 52 8.69 2.17 1.95
N SER A 53 9.86 2.35 2.55
CA SER A 53 10.73 3.49 2.26
C SER A 53 11.61 3.26 1.01
N GLN A 54 11.72 2.01 0.53
CA GLN A 54 12.69 1.66 -0.50
C GLN A 54 12.05 0.94 -1.69
N GLY A 55 11.87 1.62 -2.81
CA GLY A 55 11.39 1.00 -4.06
C GLY A 55 9.96 0.45 -3.98
N THR A 56 9.61 -0.39 -4.95
CA THR A 56 8.30 -1.02 -5.08
C THR A 56 8.16 -2.25 -4.18
N TRP A 57 6.91 -2.59 -3.87
CA TRP A 57 6.55 -3.75 -3.05
C TRP A 57 5.30 -4.43 -3.61
N ASP A 58 5.14 -5.69 -3.28
CA ASP A 58 4.04 -6.55 -3.68
C ASP A 58 3.45 -7.24 -2.43
N LEU A 59 2.21 -6.92 -2.09
CA LEU A 59 1.41 -7.60 -1.08
C LEU A 59 0.65 -8.76 -1.73
N TYR A 60 0.94 -9.96 -1.29
CA TYR A 60 0.28 -11.19 -1.74
C TYR A 60 -0.83 -11.59 -0.77
N GLN A 61 -1.96 -12.03 -1.31
CA GLN A 61 -3.09 -12.55 -0.53
C GLN A 61 -3.43 -13.98 -0.98
N TYR A 62 -3.48 -14.91 -0.02
CA TYR A 62 -3.83 -16.32 -0.24
C TYR A 62 -4.94 -16.74 0.72
N GLY A 63 -5.97 -17.43 0.22
CA GLY A 63 -7.03 -18.03 1.03
C GLY A 63 -6.73 -19.51 1.30
N CYS A 64 -6.89 -19.94 2.54
CA CYS A 64 -6.66 -21.31 3.00
C CYS A 64 -7.93 -21.88 3.59
N ALA A 65 -8.13 -23.19 3.44
CA ALA A 65 -9.25 -23.92 4.01
C ALA A 65 -9.17 -24.01 5.53
N ASP A 66 -7.96 -24.12 6.07
CA ASP A 66 -7.68 -24.16 7.49
C ASP A 66 -6.31 -23.52 7.81
N LEU A 67 -6.03 -23.41 9.12
CA LEU A 67 -4.81 -22.80 9.62
C LEU A 67 -3.56 -23.62 9.25
N ASP A 68 -3.68 -24.95 9.25
CA ASP A 68 -2.58 -25.86 8.94
C ASP A 68 -2.16 -25.73 7.49
N GLU A 69 -3.12 -25.65 6.56
CA GLU A 69 -2.85 -25.35 5.16
C GLU A 69 -2.10 -24.03 5.02
N CYS A 70 -2.57 -22.97 5.70
CA CYS A 70 -1.93 -21.67 5.68
C CYS A 70 -0.48 -21.69 6.18
N ARG A 71 -0.14 -22.59 7.11
CA ARG A 71 1.20 -22.79 7.68
C ARG A 71 2.10 -23.73 6.87
N LYS A 72 1.59 -24.47 5.87
CA LYS A 72 2.40 -25.44 5.11
C LYS A 72 3.54 -24.79 4.32
N SER A 73 3.27 -23.67 3.67
CA SER A 73 4.25 -22.94 2.86
C SER A 73 3.78 -21.52 2.57
N LEU A 74 4.67 -20.62 2.14
CA LEU A 74 4.31 -19.24 1.81
C LEU A 74 3.20 -19.15 0.75
N PHE A 75 3.19 -20.07 -0.22
CA PHE A 75 2.28 -20.06 -1.38
C PHE A 75 1.16 -21.13 -1.33
N SER A 76 0.99 -21.80 -0.19
CA SER A 76 -0.13 -22.72 0.05
C SER A 76 -1.48 -22.00 0.04
N GLY A 77 -2.54 -22.73 -0.36
CA GLY A 77 -3.88 -22.19 -0.54
C GLY A 77 -4.12 -21.60 -1.93
N LYS A 78 -5.26 -20.93 -2.08
CA LYS A 78 -5.68 -20.29 -3.33
C LYS A 78 -5.23 -18.84 -3.35
N LYS A 79 -4.47 -18.44 -4.38
CA LYS A 79 -4.13 -17.02 -4.59
C LYS A 79 -5.43 -16.21 -4.79
N VAL A 80 -5.62 -15.20 -3.95
CA VAL A 80 -6.80 -14.31 -3.97
C VAL A 80 -6.49 -13.04 -4.74
N SER A 81 -5.40 -12.36 -4.36
CA SER A 81 -5.02 -11.09 -4.97
C SER A 81 -3.52 -10.83 -4.85
N LEU A 82 -3.08 -9.83 -5.60
CA LEU A 82 -1.75 -9.23 -5.53
C LEU A 82 -1.95 -7.72 -5.65
N THR A 83 -1.45 -6.97 -4.69
CA THR A 83 -1.50 -5.51 -4.70
C THR A 83 -0.08 -4.97 -4.64
N SER A 84 0.28 -4.14 -5.60
CA SER A 84 1.60 -3.52 -5.67
C SER A 84 1.53 -2.06 -5.26
N GLY A 85 2.63 -1.56 -4.69
CA GLY A 85 2.79 -0.13 -4.43
C GLY A 85 4.24 0.33 -4.60
N GLY A 86 4.44 1.63 -4.44
CA GLY A 86 5.72 2.30 -4.62
C GLY A 86 6.43 2.61 -3.30
N ALA A 87 7.46 3.45 -3.42
CA ALA A 87 8.19 3.98 -2.29
C ALA A 87 7.48 5.22 -1.72
N ASP A 88 6.35 5.00 -1.05
CA ASP A 88 5.71 6.02 -0.23
C ASP A 88 5.73 5.61 1.25
N LYS A 89 5.70 6.59 2.15
CA LYS A 89 5.89 6.37 3.59
C LYS A 89 4.92 5.35 4.19
N SER A 90 3.68 5.28 3.71
CA SER A 90 2.67 4.35 4.23
C SER A 90 1.51 4.17 3.26
N TYR A 91 1.09 2.92 3.04
CA TYR A 91 -0.12 2.55 2.33
C TYR A 91 -1.04 1.81 3.27
N THR A 92 -2.29 2.26 3.42
CA THR A 92 -3.31 1.55 4.19
C THR A 92 -4.23 0.84 3.21
N LEU A 93 -4.21 -0.49 3.24
CA LEU A 93 -4.97 -1.35 2.32
C LEU A 93 -6.18 -1.95 3.04
N PRO A 94 -7.41 -1.56 2.67
CA PRO A 94 -8.62 -2.04 3.33
C PRO A 94 -9.13 -3.34 2.72
N PHE A 95 -9.53 -4.27 3.59
CA PHE A 95 -10.07 -5.58 3.27
C PHE A 95 -11.45 -5.71 3.92
N VAL A 96 -12.48 -5.39 3.14
CA VAL A 96 -13.88 -5.29 3.63
C VAL A 96 -14.81 -6.38 3.10
N VAL A 97 -14.31 -7.20 2.18
CA VAL A 97 -15.05 -8.35 1.62
C VAL A 97 -14.17 -9.58 1.71
N ALA A 98 -14.71 -10.63 2.34
CA ALA A 98 -14.04 -11.92 2.41
C ALA A 98 -13.86 -12.54 1.01
N PRO A 99 -12.81 -13.35 0.77
CA PRO A 99 -12.65 -14.06 -0.50
C PRO A 99 -13.88 -14.95 -0.79
N GLY A 100 -14.41 -14.87 -2.01
CA GLY A 100 -15.69 -15.47 -2.40
C GLY A 100 -15.73 -16.99 -2.59
N SER A 101 -14.97 -17.76 -1.82
CA SER A 101 -14.99 -19.22 -1.84
C SER A 101 -15.41 -19.76 -0.47
N GLN A 102 -16.47 -20.57 -0.46
CA GLN A 102 -17.05 -21.17 0.75
C GLN A 102 -16.04 -22.01 1.54
N ASP A 103 -15.00 -22.50 0.87
CA ASP A 103 -13.96 -23.35 1.45
C ASP A 103 -12.78 -22.56 2.03
N VAL A 104 -12.86 -21.23 2.19
CA VAL A 104 -11.77 -20.44 2.77
C VAL A 104 -12.14 -20.00 4.19
N SER A 105 -11.34 -20.45 5.16
CA SER A 105 -11.49 -20.09 6.58
C SER A 105 -10.46 -19.07 7.05
N TYR A 106 -9.30 -19.01 6.40
CA TYR A 106 -8.18 -18.11 6.73
C TYR A 106 -7.63 -17.42 5.49
N VAL A 107 -7.10 -16.22 5.68
CA VAL A 107 -6.42 -15.44 4.64
C VAL A 107 -5.03 -15.08 5.13
N LYS A 108 -4.04 -15.43 4.33
CA LYS A 108 -2.63 -15.14 4.57
C LYS A 108 -2.16 -13.98 3.71
N PHE A 109 -1.45 -13.06 4.33
CA PHE A 109 -0.89 -11.86 3.74
C PHE A 109 0.62 -11.85 3.94
N PHE A 110 1.39 -11.54 2.91
CA PHE A 110 2.82 -11.31 3.04
C PHE A 110 3.31 -10.33 1.99
N VAL A 111 4.36 -9.59 2.31
CA VAL A 111 4.93 -8.58 1.41
C VAL A 111 6.29 -9.06 0.89
N LYS A 112 6.50 -8.90 -0.41
CA LYS A 112 7.82 -9.07 -1.05
C LYS A 112 8.26 -7.76 -1.70
N PRO A 113 9.59 -7.57 -1.87
CA PRO A 113 10.10 -6.55 -2.78
C PRO A 113 9.48 -6.71 -4.16
N GLY A 114 9.01 -5.61 -4.74
CA GLY A 114 8.44 -5.59 -6.08
C GLY A 114 9.52 -5.80 -7.16
N TRP A 115 9.08 -6.10 -8.37
CA TRP A 115 9.99 -6.36 -9.48
C TRP A 115 10.93 -5.17 -9.75
N GLY A 116 12.23 -5.45 -9.89
CA GLY A 116 13.27 -4.43 -10.10
C GLY A 116 13.73 -3.68 -8.84
N SER A 117 13.14 -3.95 -7.67
CA SER A 117 13.54 -3.32 -6.41
C SER A 117 14.65 -4.06 -5.68
N ALA A 118 15.35 -3.32 -4.81
CA ALA A 118 16.33 -3.91 -3.92
C ALA A 118 15.69 -4.97 -3.01
N GLN A 119 16.44 -6.05 -2.85
CA GLN A 119 16.08 -7.24 -2.11
C GLN A 119 16.10 -6.97 -0.59
N ARG A 120 14.94 -7.04 0.08
CA ARG A 120 14.75 -6.69 1.51
C ARG A 120 13.68 -7.55 2.19
N ILE A 121 13.57 -7.46 3.51
CA ILE A 121 12.66 -8.23 4.35
C ILE A 121 11.67 -7.26 4.99
N PHE A 122 10.39 -7.63 5.01
CA PHE A 122 9.38 -6.88 5.73
C PHE A 122 9.12 -7.50 7.11
N SER A 123 9.29 -6.71 8.17
CA SER A 123 8.86 -7.05 9.52
C SER A 123 7.36 -6.81 9.67
N ILE A 124 6.72 -7.53 10.60
CA ILE A 124 5.28 -7.37 10.89
C ILE A 124 5.12 -6.88 12.31
N ASP A 125 4.40 -5.78 12.47
CA ASP A 125 3.75 -5.40 13.72
C ASP A 125 2.27 -5.83 13.66
N MET A 126 1.86 -6.73 14.54
CA MET A 126 0.51 -7.29 14.50
C MET A 126 -0.47 -6.46 15.32
N GLY A 127 -1.66 -6.24 14.77
CA GLY A 127 -2.81 -5.80 15.53
C GLY A 127 -3.35 -6.91 16.46
N SER A 128 -4.48 -6.62 17.11
CA SER A 128 -5.14 -7.56 18.01
C SER A 128 -6.50 -7.96 17.47
N PHE A 129 -6.66 -9.25 17.14
CA PHE A 129 -7.92 -9.87 16.77
C PHE A 129 -7.86 -11.38 17.06
N PRO A 130 -8.91 -11.98 17.64
CA PRO A 130 -8.91 -13.39 17.98
C PRO A 130 -8.64 -14.32 16.78
N GLY A 131 -7.63 -15.18 16.91
CA GLY A 131 -7.27 -16.18 15.89
C GLY A 131 -6.39 -15.65 14.76
N MET A 132 -5.90 -14.41 14.83
CA MET A 132 -4.79 -13.98 13.98
C MET A 132 -3.46 -14.57 14.43
N GLU A 133 -2.58 -14.80 13.48
CA GLU A 133 -1.24 -15.32 13.73
C GLU A 133 -0.19 -14.71 12.81
N ASN A 134 1.05 -14.63 13.31
CA ASN A 134 2.23 -14.44 12.49
C ASN A 134 2.86 -15.80 12.21
N ALA A 135 3.24 -16.05 10.96
CA ALA A 135 4.03 -17.19 10.56
C ALA A 135 5.26 -16.72 9.79
N GLU A 136 6.42 -17.30 10.12
CA GLU A 136 7.68 -17.06 9.41
C GLU A 136 7.94 -18.21 8.44
N PHE A 137 8.23 -17.88 7.19
CA PHE A 137 8.56 -18.84 6.14
C PHE A 137 9.94 -18.56 5.57
N GLU A 138 10.61 -19.61 5.08
CA GLU A 138 11.82 -19.46 4.28
C GLU A 138 11.47 -19.51 2.80
N ALA A 139 11.76 -18.45 2.05
CA ALA A 139 11.57 -18.35 0.62
C ALA A 139 12.77 -17.64 -0.02
N GLU A 140 13.32 -18.22 -1.09
CA GLU A 140 14.49 -17.67 -1.80
C GLU A 140 15.70 -17.41 -0.89
N GLY A 141 15.90 -18.26 0.12
CA GLY A 141 16.99 -18.15 1.10
C GLY A 141 16.82 -17.02 2.12
N LYS A 142 15.60 -16.48 2.25
CA LYS A 142 15.27 -15.41 3.19
C LYS A 142 14.03 -15.75 4.01
N LYS A 143 13.98 -15.17 5.21
CA LYS A 143 12.80 -15.17 6.06
C LYS A 143 11.77 -14.19 5.52
N VAL A 144 10.54 -14.65 5.35
CA VAL A 144 9.38 -13.87 4.96
C VAL A 144 8.31 -14.05 6.02
N ASN A 145 7.92 -12.95 6.65
CA ASN A 145 6.83 -12.95 7.62
C ASN A 145 5.49 -12.90 6.87
N ALA A 146 4.50 -13.61 7.41
CA ALA A 146 3.14 -13.60 6.90
C ALA A 146 2.14 -13.41 8.05
N LEU A 147 1.15 -12.57 7.80
CA LEU A 147 0.01 -12.34 8.68
C LEU A 147 -1.14 -13.24 8.24
N ILE A 148 -1.59 -14.15 9.11
CA ILE A 148 -2.72 -15.05 8.88
C ILE A 148 -3.92 -14.53 9.67
N ILE A 149 -5.03 -14.32 8.98
CA ILE A 149 -6.24 -13.70 9.53
C ILE A 149 -7.45 -14.60 9.25
N PRO A 150 -8.30 -14.92 10.23
CA PRO A 150 -9.52 -15.69 10.00
C PRO A 150 -10.54 -14.87 9.21
N VAL A 151 -11.35 -15.54 8.38
CA VAL A 151 -12.39 -14.88 7.56
C VAL A 151 -13.44 -14.14 8.42
N LYS A 152 -13.62 -14.54 9.68
CA LYS A 152 -14.49 -13.82 10.64
C LYS A 152 -14.09 -12.35 10.84
N ALA A 153 -12.82 -12.00 10.65
CA ALA A 153 -12.34 -10.62 10.75
C ALA A 153 -12.96 -9.67 9.70
N PHE A 154 -13.48 -10.20 8.59
CA PHE A 154 -14.14 -9.39 7.56
C PHE A 154 -15.53 -8.88 7.99
N GLU A 155 -16.14 -9.51 9.01
CA GLU A 155 -17.49 -9.20 9.47
C GLU A 155 -17.52 -8.31 10.71
N ASP A 156 -16.38 -8.16 11.40
CA ASP A 156 -16.22 -7.33 12.60
C ASP A 156 -16.06 -5.85 12.25
N SER A 157 -16.18 -4.99 13.27
CA SER A 157 -15.81 -3.58 13.25
C SER A 157 -14.41 -3.36 12.70
N HIS A 158 -14.24 -2.30 11.90
CA HIS A 158 -12.98 -2.06 11.21
C HIS A 158 -11.81 -1.81 12.18
N PHE A 159 -10.71 -2.54 11.96
CA PHE A 159 -9.47 -2.42 12.74
C PHE A 159 -8.23 -2.54 11.85
N THR A 160 -7.05 -2.19 12.38
CA THR A 160 -5.77 -2.46 11.71
C THR A 160 -5.25 -3.83 12.12
N ALA A 161 -5.19 -4.77 11.19
CA ALA A 161 -4.76 -6.14 11.45
C ALA A 161 -3.25 -6.29 11.59
N GLY A 162 -2.48 -5.45 10.90
CA GLY A 162 -1.04 -5.40 11.06
C GLY A 162 -0.38 -4.43 10.09
N SER A 163 0.89 -4.16 10.35
CA SER A 163 1.73 -3.27 9.57
C SER A 163 2.99 -4.00 9.12
N PHE A 164 3.25 -4.02 7.83
CA PHE A 164 4.50 -4.47 7.23
C PHE A 164 5.45 -3.29 7.08
N SER A 165 6.70 -3.44 7.50
CA SER A 165 7.73 -2.40 7.38
C SER A 165 9.06 -2.94 6.88
N ASP A 166 9.71 -2.21 5.98
CA ASP A 166 11.09 -2.49 5.52
C ASP A 166 12.19 -1.82 6.34
#